data_AF-A0A0P1IC54-F1
#
_entry.id   AF-A0A0P1IC54-F1
#
_cell.length_a   1.000
_cell.length_b   1.000
_cell.length_c   1.000
_cell.angle_alpha   90.00
_cell.angle_beta   90.00
_cell.angle_gamma   90.00
#
_symmetry.space_group_name_H-M   'P 1'
#
loop_
_entity.id
_entity.type
_entity.pdbx_description
1 polymer ?
#
loop_
_entity_poly.entity_id
_entity_poly.type
_entity_poly.pdbx_seq_one_letter_code
_entity_poly.pdbx_strand_id
1 'polypeptide(L)' 'MEAPFEVNTWDGVTGAIYTGYGSGEMLWLLVMLALIVVALFLGWRHEEHAYKATKSQG' A
#
# COMPACT_ATOMS: atom_id res chain seq x y z
N MET A 1 32.10 3.05 8.54
CA MET A 1 31.25 1.85 8.42
C MET A 1 31.54 1.31 7.03
N GLU A 2 32.20 0.15 6.93
CA GLU A 2 32.29 -0.53 5.63
C GLU A 2 30.87 -0.86 5.18
N ALA A 3 30.60 -0.69 3.89
CA ALA A 3 29.27 -0.97 3.36
C ALA A 3 28.89 -2.43 3.65
N PRO A 4 27.64 -2.73 4.04
CA PRO A 4 27.20 -4.09 4.38
C PRO A 4 27.11 -5.03 3.15
N PHE A 5 27.75 -4.67 2.03
CA PHE A 5 27.79 -5.39 0.78
C PHE A 5 29.10 -5.07 0.05
N GLU A 6 29.60 -6.01 -0.77
CA GLU A 6 30.76 -5.74 -1.61
C GLU A 6 30.39 -4.75 -2.73
N VAL A 7 30.81 -3.49 -2.56
CA VAL A 7 30.57 -2.38 -3.50
C VAL A 7 31.21 -2.61 -4.88
N ASN A 8 32.12 -3.58 -4.98
CA ASN A 8 32.92 -3.87 -6.19
C ASN A 8 32.31 -4.98 -7.06
N THR A 9 31.15 -5.53 -6.69
CA THR A 9 30.44 -6.53 -7.49
C THR A 9 29.06 -6.04 -7.88
N TRP A 10 28.65 -6.34 -9.11
CA TRP A 10 27.31 -6.02 -9.59
C TRP A 10 26.23 -6.72 -8.75
N ASP A 11 26.51 -7.94 -8.29
CA ASP A 11 25.63 -8.72 -7.40
C ASP A 11 25.48 -8.09 -6.01
N GLY A 12 26.52 -7.46 -5.45
CA GLY A 12 26.43 -6.75 -4.17
C GLY A 12 25.55 -5.49 -4.25
N VAL A 13 25.68 -4.72 -5.34
CA VAL A 13 24.88 -3.50 -5.58
C VAL A 13 23.43 -3.84 -5.89
N THR A 14 23.18 -4.78 -6.81
CA THR A 14 21.83 -5.23 -7.15
C THR A 14 21.19 -5.96 -5.98
N GLY A 15 21.96 -6.79 -5.27
CA GLY A 15 21.56 -7.41 -4.01
C GLY A 15 21.06 -6.37 -3.02
N ALA A 16 21.81 -5.31 -2.70
CA ALA A 16 21.36 -4.29 -1.76
C ALA A 16 20.11 -3.52 -2.24
N ILE A 17 20.05 -3.16 -3.52
CA ILE A 17 18.91 -2.42 -4.11
C ILE A 17 17.64 -3.29 -4.16
N TYR A 18 17.76 -4.56 -4.55
CA TYR A 18 16.63 -5.48 -4.71
C TYR A 18 16.27 -6.26 -3.43
N THR A 19 17.21 -6.52 -2.51
CA THR A 19 16.87 -7.06 -1.17
C THR A 19 16.20 -6.00 -0.29
N GLY A 20 16.53 -4.71 -0.49
CA GLY A 20 15.73 -3.59 0.02
C GLY A 20 14.30 -3.60 -0.52
N TYR A 21 14.11 -4.09 -1.74
CA TYR A 21 12.79 -4.28 -2.37
C TYR A 21 12.00 -5.41 -1.66
N GLY A 22 12.63 -6.52 -1.30
CA GLY A 22 11.95 -7.68 -0.69
C GLY A 22 11.54 -7.53 0.79
N SER A 23 12.19 -6.64 1.56
CA SER A 23 11.91 -6.50 3.01
C SER A 23 10.69 -5.62 3.32
N GLY A 24 10.31 -4.72 2.41
CA GLY A 24 9.17 -3.81 2.58
C GLY A 24 7.95 -4.14 1.70
N GLU A 25 8.10 -5.02 0.71
CA GLU A 25 7.05 -5.30 -0.28
C GLU A 25 5.75 -5.79 0.35
N MET A 26 5.81 -6.77 1.25
CA MET A 26 4.61 -7.28 1.92
C MET A 26 3.93 -6.20 2.80
N LEU A 27 4.70 -5.38 3.49
CA LEU A 27 4.16 -4.25 4.26
C LEU A 27 3.46 -3.25 3.32
N TRP A 28 4.08 -2.93 2.19
CA TRP A 28 3.53 -2.00 1.21
C TRP A 28 2.25 -2.53 0.56
N LEU A 29 2.22 -3.83 0.21
CA LEU A 29 1.02 -4.50 -0.31
C LEU A 29 -0.13 -4.46 0.70
N LEU A 30 0.15 -4.69 1.99
CA LEU A 30 -0.86 -4.62 3.05
C LEU A 30 -1.39 -3.19 3.22
N VAL A 31 -0.54 -2.18 3.13
CA VAL A 31 -0.96 -0.76 3.18
C VAL A 31 -1.87 -0.43 2.00
N MET A 32 -1.49 -0.81 0.77
CA MET A 32 -2.33 -0.58 -0.41
C MET A 32 -3.68 -1.29 -0.30
N LEU A 33 -3.70 -2.54 0.17
CA LEU A 33 -4.93 -3.28 0.41
C LEU A 33 -5.82 -2.58 1.44
N ALA A 34 -5.25 -2.10 2.55
CA ALA A 34 -5.99 -1.38 3.57
C ALA A 34 -6.61 -0.09 3.00
N LEU A 35 -5.87 0.67 2.18
CA LEU A 35 -6.40 1.88 1.52
C LEU A 35 -7.58 1.56 0.59
N ILE A 36 -7.50 0.48 -0.18
CA ILE A 36 -8.59 0.02 -1.05
C ILE A 36 -9.84 -0.31 -0.23
N VAL A 37 -9.68 -1.08 0.86
CA VAL A 37 -10.80 -1.44 1.75
C VAL A 37 -11.45 -0.21 2.38
N VAL A 38 -10.64 0.75 2.84
CA VAL A 38 -11.15 2.02 3.41
C VAL A 38 -11.94 2.81 2.35
N ALA A 39 -11.43 2.91 1.13
CA ALA A 39 -12.12 3.61 0.04
C ALA A 39 -13.49 2.97 -0.27
N LEU A 40 -13.55 1.64 -0.34
CA LEU A 40 -14.81 0.90 -0.54
C LEU A 40 -15.81 1.15 0.59
N PHE A 41 -15.34 1.10 1.85
CA PHE A 41 -16.20 1.31 3.01
C PHE A 41 -16.76 2.74 3.07
N LEU A 42 -15.91 3.74 2.83
CA LEU A 42 -16.33 5.14 2.81
C LEU A 42 -17.27 5.44 1.64
N GLY A 43 -17.02 4.87 0.45
CA GLY A 43 -17.89 4.98 -0.71
C GLY A 43 -19.28 4.40 -0.43
N TRP A 44 -19.34 3.19 0.10
CA TRP A 44 -20.60 2.54 0.46
C TRP A 44 -21.39 3.35 1.51
N ARG A 45 -20.72 3.85 2.55
CA ARG A 45 -21.34 4.71 3.57
C ARG A 45 -21.88 6.02 2.97
N HIS A 46 -21.14 6.62 2.05
CA HIS A 46 -21.56 7.86 1.38
C HIS A 46 -22.82 7.63 0.53
N GLU A 47 -22.87 6.53 -0.23
CA GLU A 47 -24.05 6.16 -1.01
C GLU A 47 -25.26 5.87 -0.12
N GLU A 48 -25.09 5.09 0.96
CA GLU A 48 -26.18 4.81 1.90
C GLU A 48 -26.78 6.10 2.49
N HIS A 49 -25.93 7.07 2.81
CA HIS A 49 -26.38 8.37 3.31
C HIS A 49 -27.19 9.15 2.25
N ALA A 50 -26.71 9.17 1.00
CA ALA A 50 -27.42 9.82 -0.10
C ALA A 50 -28.78 9.16 -0.39
N TYR A 51 -28.86 7.83 -0.37
CA TYR A 51 -30.12 7.10 -0.53
C TYR A 51 -31.11 7.37 0.60
N LYS A 52 -30.65 7.44 1.85
CA LYS A 52 -31.53 7.79 2.98
C LYS A 52 -32.01 9.24 2.93
N ALA A 53 -31.15 10.16 2.55
CA ALA A 53 -31.50 11.58 2.42
C ALA A 53 -32.58 11.82 1.33
N THR A 54 -32.50 11.09 0.22
CA THR A 54 -33.46 11.19 -0.89
C THR A 54 -34.77 10.45 -0.61
N LYS A 55 -34.72 9.28 0.05
CA LYS A 55 -35.93 8.50 0.40
C LYS A 55 -36.83 9.19 1.43
N SER A 56 -36.30 10.11 2.23
CA SER A 56 -37.08 10.86 3.22
C SER A 56 -37.92 12.00 2.63
N GLN A 57 -37.76 12.34 1.34
CA GLN A 57 -38.46 13.46 0.70
C GLN A 57 -39.49 13.02 -0.36
N GLY A 58 -39.83 11.73 -0.44
CA GLY A 58 -40.86 11.18 -1.32
C GLY A 58 -42.09 10.71 -0.57
#